data_AF-A0A945E9V0-F1
#
_entry.id   AF-A0A945E9V0-F1
#
_cell.length_a   1.000
_cell.length_b   1.000
_cell.length_c   1.000
_cell.angle_alpha   90.00
_cell.angle_beta   90.00
_cell.angle_gamma   90.00
#
_symmetry.space_group_name_H-M   'P 1'
#
loop_
_entity.id
_entity.type
_entity.pdbx_description
1 polymer ?
#
loop_
_entity_poly.entity_id
_entity_poly.type
_entity_poly.pdbx_seq_one_letter_code
_entity_poly.pdbx_strand_id
1 'polypeptide(L)'
;MSNGEFFTEKVPQLVENFSKMKIAYINTATKGMPDPSALDRHIERMKELDFNFEVIDIADKNEDELFEQLKTKDLIYVQGGNTFYLLKCIRESGFDKVIKKLLQKGIIYTGASAGAYVACPTIEMATWNDSQHFDRFGITDFTALGLFPSLIKAHFTEDQRPVLDSYINNSHYKVELLADNEALMIKNGKITKFN
;
A
#
# COMPACT_ATOMS: atom_id res chain seq x y z
N MET A 1 -2.72 -7.29 -10.61
CA MET A 1 -1.80 -6.82 -9.54
C MET A 1 -0.82 -5.86 -10.17
N SER A 2 -0.46 -4.76 -9.49
CA SER A 2 0.62 -3.88 -9.95
C SER A 2 1.91 -4.70 -10.01
N ASN A 3 2.67 -4.55 -11.08
CA ASN A 3 3.96 -5.23 -11.28
C ASN A 3 5.12 -4.57 -10.49
N GLY A 4 4.86 -3.50 -9.73
CA GLY A 4 5.88 -2.77 -8.96
C GLY A 4 6.77 -1.86 -9.81
N GLU A 5 6.52 -1.74 -11.12
CA GLU A 5 7.33 -0.96 -12.06
C GLU A 5 7.34 0.52 -11.71
N PHE A 6 6.18 1.09 -11.35
CA PHE A 6 6.13 2.49 -10.90
C PHE A 6 7.07 2.73 -9.71
N PHE A 7 7.13 1.79 -8.76
CA PHE A 7 8.00 1.90 -7.60
C PHE A 7 9.47 1.83 -8.00
N THR A 8 9.84 0.91 -8.89
CA THR A 8 11.25 0.71 -9.26
C THR A 8 11.76 1.77 -10.25
N GLU A 9 10.88 2.37 -11.05
CA GLU A 9 11.30 3.29 -12.13
C GLU A 9 11.03 4.77 -11.82
N LYS A 10 9.92 5.09 -11.15
CA LYS A 10 9.46 6.47 -10.98
C LYS A 10 9.77 7.01 -9.58
N VAL A 11 9.53 6.23 -8.53
CA VAL A 11 9.78 6.68 -7.14
C VAL A 11 11.23 7.16 -6.90
N PRO A 12 12.28 6.52 -7.45
CA PRO A 12 13.66 7.02 -7.31
C PRO A 12 13.88 8.43 -7.87
N GLN A 13 13.04 8.87 -8.82
CA GLN A 13 13.09 10.20 -9.43
C GLN A 13 12.30 11.22 -8.62
N LEU A 14 11.34 10.78 -7.80
CA LEU A 14 10.44 11.63 -7.01
C LEU A 14 10.98 11.88 -5.60
N VAL A 15 11.85 10.99 -5.10
CA VAL A 15 12.36 11.01 -3.73
C VAL A 15 13.84 11.36 -3.73
N GLU A 16 14.16 12.47 -3.05
CA GLU A 16 15.54 12.94 -2.90
C GLU A 16 16.40 11.92 -2.15
N ASN A 17 17.63 11.69 -2.62
CA ASN A 17 18.58 10.73 -2.05
C ASN A 17 18.06 9.28 -1.98
N PHE A 18 17.11 8.87 -2.85
CA PHE A 18 16.52 7.54 -2.84
C PHE A 18 17.57 6.40 -2.83
N SER A 19 18.65 6.52 -3.60
CA SER A 19 19.71 5.50 -3.67
C SER A 19 20.43 5.22 -2.34
N LYS A 20 20.30 6.10 -1.34
CA LYS A 20 20.86 5.92 0.00
C LYS A 20 19.84 5.37 1.00
N MET A 21 18.56 5.27 0.61
CA MET A 21 17.48 4.91 1.51
C MET A 21 17.51 3.42 1.87
N LYS A 22 17.25 3.12 3.14
CA LYS A 22 16.95 1.79 3.65
C LYS A 22 15.44 1.58 3.55
N ILE A 23 15.05 0.63 2.71
CA ILE A 23 13.65 0.32 2.43
C ILE A 23 13.20 -0.86 3.29
N ALA A 24 12.08 -0.71 3.99
CA ALA A 24 11.31 -1.84 4.51
C ALA A 24 10.27 -2.25 3.45
N TYR A 25 10.42 -3.44 2.88
CA TYR A 25 9.48 -4.03 1.94
C TYR A 25 8.50 -4.90 2.70
N ILE A 26 7.27 -4.42 2.91
CA ILE A 26 6.22 -5.15 3.59
C ILE A 26 5.49 -6.06 2.59
N ASN A 27 5.69 -7.38 2.70
CA ASN A 27 5.11 -8.36 1.77
C ASN A 27 3.82 -9.04 2.30
N THR A 28 3.36 -8.69 3.50
CA THR A 28 2.28 -9.39 4.21
C THR A 28 1.02 -9.64 3.37
N ALA A 29 0.60 -8.66 2.56
CA ALA A 29 -0.59 -8.79 1.71
C ALA A 29 -0.51 -9.98 0.73
N THR A 30 0.69 -10.37 0.27
CA THR A 30 0.86 -11.46 -0.69
C THR A 30 0.59 -12.83 -0.06
N LYS A 31 0.70 -12.96 1.28
CA LYS A 31 0.41 -14.22 1.98
C LYS A 31 -1.08 -14.55 2.04
N GLY A 32 -1.94 -13.56 1.80
CA GLY A 32 -3.38 -13.76 1.62
C GLY A 32 -3.80 -14.03 0.17
N MET A 33 -2.84 -14.21 -0.75
CA MET A 33 -3.08 -14.50 -2.17
C MET A 33 -2.82 -15.99 -2.49
N PRO A 34 -3.57 -16.59 -3.42
CA PRO A 34 -3.31 -17.97 -3.87
C PRO A 34 -1.99 -18.14 -4.64
N ASP A 35 -1.55 -17.12 -5.37
CA ASP A 35 -0.31 -17.13 -6.17
C ASP A 35 0.62 -15.98 -5.75
N PRO A 36 1.78 -16.29 -5.14
CA PRO A 36 2.77 -15.29 -4.75
C PRO A 36 3.76 -14.91 -5.87
N SER A 37 3.68 -15.47 -7.08
CA SER A 37 4.72 -15.31 -8.13
C SER A 37 5.06 -13.86 -8.52
N ALA A 38 4.13 -12.93 -8.32
CA ALA A 38 4.36 -11.50 -8.54
C ALA A 38 5.34 -10.88 -7.53
N LEU A 39 5.44 -11.44 -6.31
CA LEU A 39 6.39 -11.03 -5.28
C LEU A 39 7.83 -11.30 -5.75
N ASP A 40 8.10 -12.53 -6.21
CA ASP A 40 9.44 -12.96 -6.58
C ASP A 40 10.01 -12.07 -7.69
N ARG A 41 9.21 -11.77 -8.72
CA ARG A 41 9.62 -10.88 -9.81
C ARG A 41 9.96 -9.46 -9.32
N HIS A 42 9.19 -8.92 -8.38
CA HIS A 42 9.45 -7.57 -7.88
C HIS A 42 10.71 -7.54 -7.00
N ILE A 43 10.91 -8.55 -6.15
CA ILE A 43 12.13 -8.69 -5.34
C ILE A 43 13.37 -8.82 -6.22
N GLU A 44 13.33 -9.68 -7.25
CA GLU A 44 14.44 -9.83 -8.18
C GLU A 44 14.74 -8.51 -8.90
N ARG A 45 13.71 -7.78 -9.33
CA ARG A 45 13.90 -6.45 -9.95
C ARG A 45 14.55 -5.44 -9.00
N MET A 46 14.15 -5.41 -7.72
CA MET A 46 14.78 -4.53 -6.73
C MET A 46 16.25 -4.90 -6.47
N LYS A 47 16.61 -6.19 -6.53
CA LYS A 47 18.01 -6.65 -6.43
C LYS A 47 18.82 -6.24 -7.66
N GLU A 48 18.28 -6.42 -8.87
CA GLU A 48 18.94 -6.00 -10.11
C GLU A 48 19.26 -4.50 -10.13
N LEU A 49 18.41 -3.69 -9.48
CA LEU A 49 18.58 -2.25 -9.36
C LEU A 49 19.43 -1.81 -8.16
N ASP A 50 19.98 -2.76 -7.40
CA ASP A 50 20.81 -2.53 -6.22
C ASP A 50 20.12 -1.67 -5.14
N PHE A 51 18.80 -1.86 -4.97
CA PHE A 51 18.06 -1.18 -3.90
C PHE A 51 18.47 -1.76 -2.54
N ASN A 52 18.64 -0.89 -1.54
CA ASN A 52 18.90 -1.31 -0.17
C ASN A 52 17.58 -1.58 0.56
N PHE A 53 17.12 -2.83 0.56
CA PHE A 53 15.84 -3.21 1.17
C PHE A 53 15.93 -4.44 2.08
N GLU A 54 14.99 -4.49 3.03
CA GLU A 54 14.73 -5.66 3.87
C GLU A 54 13.27 -6.08 3.67
N VAL A 55 13.04 -7.37 3.37
CA VAL A 55 11.68 -7.93 3.31
C VAL A 55 11.19 -8.20 4.72
N ILE A 56 10.06 -7.62 5.07
CA ILE A 56 9.46 -7.69 6.39
C ILE A 56 8.03 -8.18 6.24
N ASP A 57 7.67 -9.17 7.05
CA ASP A 57 6.28 -9.53 7.27
C ASP A 57 5.84 -8.94 8.62
N ILE A 58 4.72 -8.22 8.62
CA ILE A 58 4.12 -7.68 9.85
C ILE A 58 3.23 -8.69 10.58
N ALA A 59 2.86 -9.80 9.94
CA ALA A 59 2.10 -10.85 10.61
C ALA A 59 2.88 -11.44 11.79
N ASP A 60 2.15 -11.83 12.84
CA ASP A 60 2.67 -12.45 14.06
C ASP A 60 3.73 -11.64 14.83
N LYS A 61 3.86 -10.34 14.55
CA LYS A 61 4.69 -9.39 15.30
C LYS A 61 3.83 -8.54 16.23
N ASN A 62 4.45 -7.92 17.22
CA ASN A 62 3.81 -6.90 18.05
C ASN A 62 4.36 -5.48 17.77
N GLU A 63 3.74 -4.49 18.42
CA GLU A 63 4.02 -3.06 18.23
C GLU A 63 5.50 -2.70 18.47
N ASP A 64 6.12 -3.27 19.52
CA ASP A 64 7.50 -2.96 19.89
C ASP A 64 8.49 -3.59 18.91
N GLU A 65 8.28 -4.86 18.52
CA GLU A 65 9.11 -5.54 17.51
C GLU A 65 9.09 -4.80 16.18
N LEU A 66 7.89 -4.38 15.73
CA LEU A 66 7.73 -3.60 14.51
C LEU A 66 8.41 -2.25 14.61
N PHE A 67 8.24 -1.54 15.72
CA PHE A 67 8.87 -0.23 15.89
C PHE A 67 10.40 -0.35 15.86
N GLU A 68 10.98 -1.30 16.57
CA GLU A 68 12.42 -1.51 16.61
C GLU A 68 13.00 -1.89 15.24
N GLN A 69 12.29 -2.73 14.48
CA GLN A 69 12.72 -3.14 13.14
C GLN A 69 12.60 -2.00 12.12
N LEU A 70 11.55 -1.18 12.21
CA LEU A 70 11.22 -0.16 11.21
C LEU A 70 11.82 1.22 11.50
N LYS A 71 12.18 1.55 12.75
CA LYS A 71 12.68 2.90 13.13
C LYS A 71 13.99 3.33 12.47
N THR A 72 14.74 2.38 11.89
CA THR A 72 16.02 2.62 11.21
C THR A 72 15.89 2.72 9.69
N LYS A 73 14.66 2.63 9.17
CA LYS A 73 14.35 2.69 7.75
C LYS A 73 14.07 4.13 7.35
N ASP A 74 14.25 4.42 6.07
CA ASP A 74 13.95 5.72 5.48
C ASP A 74 12.60 5.69 4.74
N LEU A 75 12.24 4.51 4.21
CA LEU A 75 11.03 4.29 3.42
C LEU A 75 10.39 2.94 3.77
N ILE A 76 9.08 2.92 3.92
CA ILE A 76 8.27 1.72 4.08
C ILE A 76 7.43 1.54 2.82
N TYR A 77 7.73 0.48 2.07
CA TYR A 77 6.98 0.08 0.90
C TYR A 77 6.01 -1.04 1.28
N VAL A 78 4.71 -0.79 1.16
CA VAL A 78 3.67 -1.79 1.41
C VAL A 78 3.16 -2.35 0.09
N GLN A 79 3.50 -3.62 -0.15
CA GLN A 79 3.21 -4.31 -1.40
C GLN A 79 1.72 -4.66 -1.54
N GLY A 80 1.30 -4.85 -2.80
CA GLY A 80 -0.04 -5.34 -3.15
C GLY A 80 -0.29 -6.79 -2.74
N GLY A 81 -1.56 -7.19 -2.77
CA GLY A 81 -2.02 -8.54 -2.41
C GLY A 81 -3.45 -8.51 -1.91
N ASN A 82 -3.78 -9.34 -0.93
CA ASN A 82 -5.11 -9.33 -0.31
C ASN A 82 -5.22 -8.19 0.71
N THR A 83 -6.11 -7.23 0.43
CA THR A 83 -6.31 -6.02 1.25
C THR A 83 -6.90 -6.34 2.62
N PHE A 84 -7.82 -7.31 2.70
CA PHE A 84 -8.45 -7.71 3.96
C PHE A 84 -7.47 -8.44 4.88
N TYR A 85 -6.66 -9.34 4.31
CA TYR A 85 -5.58 -10.00 5.05
C TYR A 85 -4.58 -8.97 5.59
N LEU A 86 -4.14 -8.03 4.74
CA LEU A 86 -3.25 -6.96 5.17
C LEU A 86 -3.87 -6.13 6.31
N LEU A 87 -5.14 -5.73 6.22
CA LEU A 87 -5.80 -4.96 7.27
C LEU A 87 -5.93 -5.75 8.58
N LYS A 88 -6.21 -7.06 8.51
CA LYS A 88 -6.19 -7.96 9.68
C LYS A 88 -4.82 -7.92 10.37
N CYS A 89 -3.74 -8.17 9.62
CA CYS A 89 -2.38 -8.18 10.17
C CYS A 89 -1.95 -6.81 10.70
N ILE A 90 -2.36 -5.71 10.05
CA ILE A 90 -2.12 -4.35 10.55
C ILE A 90 -2.70 -4.16 11.95
N ARG A 91 -3.95 -4.61 12.16
CA ARG A 91 -4.65 -4.48 13.44
C ARG A 91 -4.06 -5.38 14.52
N GLU A 92 -3.77 -6.64 14.19
CA GLU A 92 -3.24 -7.62 15.13
C GLU A 92 -1.82 -7.25 15.59
N SER A 93 -1.01 -6.68 14.70
CA SER A 93 0.38 -6.34 15.00
C SER A 93 0.59 -4.96 15.62
N GLY A 94 -0.42 -4.09 15.58
CA GLY A 94 -0.28 -2.69 15.99
C GLY A 94 0.50 -1.82 14.99
N PHE A 95 0.67 -2.29 13.75
CA PHE A 95 1.36 -1.53 12.69
C PHE A 95 0.72 -0.16 12.45
N ASP A 96 -0.59 -0.01 12.66
CA ASP A 96 -1.33 1.24 12.53
C ASP A 96 -0.79 2.35 13.44
N LYS A 97 -0.40 2.01 14.67
CA LYS A 97 0.24 2.93 15.62
C LYS A 97 1.69 3.18 15.26
N VAL A 98 2.42 2.12 14.88
CA VAL A 98 3.83 2.20 14.50
C VAL A 98 4.00 3.14 13.31
N ILE A 99 3.26 2.93 12.22
CA ILE A 99 3.43 3.73 11.01
C ILE A 99 3.15 5.22 11.26
N LYS A 100 2.15 5.56 12.07
CA LYS A 100 1.85 6.95 12.45
C LYS A 100 3.00 7.60 13.21
N LYS A 101 3.63 6.88 14.16
CA LYS A 101 4.83 7.34 14.89
C LYS A 101 6.03 7.53 13.96
N LEU A 102 6.21 6.63 12.99
CA LEU A 102 7.32 6.66 12.04
C LEU A 102 7.20 7.79 11.01
N LEU A 103 5.98 8.06 10.51
CA LEU A 103 5.71 9.20 9.64
C LEU A 103 6.03 10.53 10.33
N GLN A 104 5.75 10.67 11.63
CA GLN A 104 6.13 11.85 12.43
C GLN A 104 7.65 12.02 12.54
N LYS A 105 8.43 10.95 12.38
CA LYS A 105 9.90 10.97 12.34
C LYS A 105 10.46 11.23 10.94
N GLY A 106 9.60 11.43 9.94
CA GLY A 106 9.99 11.69 8.55
C GLY A 106 10.20 10.46 7.68
N ILE A 107 9.85 9.25 8.16
CA ILE A 107 9.86 8.05 7.32
C ILE A 107 8.81 8.21 6.22
N ILE A 108 9.14 7.77 5.01
CA ILE A 108 8.24 7.82 3.85
C ILE A 108 7.38 6.55 3.83
N TYR A 109 6.08 6.69 3.59
CA TYR A 109 5.19 5.58 3.28
C TYR A 109 4.91 5.53 1.78
N THR A 110 5.05 4.35 1.19
CA THR A 110 4.66 4.08 -0.20
C THR A 110 3.77 2.84 -0.23
N GLY A 111 2.58 2.93 -0.79
CA GLY A 111 1.64 1.82 -0.87
C GLY A 111 1.29 1.47 -2.31
N ALA A 112 1.34 0.18 -2.67
CA ALA A 112 0.91 -0.31 -3.97
C ALA A 112 -0.32 -1.20 -3.83
N SER A 113 -1.36 -0.98 -4.64
CA SER A 113 -2.60 -1.78 -4.63
C SER A 113 -3.20 -1.90 -3.21
N ALA A 114 -3.15 -3.07 -2.57
CA ALA A 114 -3.55 -3.26 -1.16
C ALA A 114 -2.89 -2.25 -0.20
N GLY A 115 -1.60 -1.94 -0.39
CA GLY A 115 -0.92 -0.89 0.37
C GLY A 115 -1.55 0.50 0.17
N ALA A 116 -1.95 0.84 -1.05
CA ALA A 116 -2.63 2.11 -1.31
C ALA A 116 -4.02 2.15 -0.66
N TYR A 117 -4.78 1.05 -0.68
CA TYR A 117 -6.08 0.98 -0.03
C TYR A 117 -5.98 1.15 1.49
N VAL A 118 -5.05 0.46 2.16
CA VAL A 118 -4.95 0.57 3.63
C VAL A 118 -4.45 1.95 4.08
N ALA A 119 -3.78 2.71 3.21
CA ALA A 119 -3.40 4.09 3.50
C ALA A 119 -4.59 5.05 3.57
N CYS A 120 -5.73 4.71 2.96
CA CYS A 120 -6.94 5.53 2.95
C CYS A 120 -7.68 5.50 4.30
N PRO A 121 -8.78 6.27 4.47
CA PRO A 121 -9.60 6.20 5.68
C PRO A 121 -10.34 4.87 5.84
N THR A 122 -10.78 4.27 4.72
CA THR A 122 -11.41 2.95 4.68
C THR A 122 -10.88 2.13 3.49
N ILE A 123 -11.01 0.81 3.55
CA ILE A 123 -10.74 -0.10 2.43
C ILE A 123 -11.98 -0.39 1.56
N GLU A 124 -13.04 0.42 1.62
CA GLU A 124 -14.29 0.13 0.90
C GLU A 124 -14.11 0.04 -0.62
N MET A 125 -13.14 0.78 -1.19
CA MET A 125 -12.79 0.66 -2.61
C MET A 125 -12.14 -0.69 -2.97
N ALA A 126 -11.85 -1.56 -2.00
CA ALA A 126 -11.44 -2.94 -2.24
C ALA A 126 -12.63 -3.89 -2.47
N THR A 127 -13.89 -3.46 -2.23
CA THR A 127 -15.10 -4.30 -2.38
C THR A 127 -15.81 -4.14 -3.72
N TRP A 128 -15.34 -3.24 -4.58
CA TRP A 128 -16.01 -2.87 -5.84
C TRP A 128 -16.22 -4.05 -6.81
N ASN A 129 -15.40 -5.09 -6.68
CA ASN A 129 -15.44 -6.27 -7.53
C ASN A 129 -15.47 -7.54 -6.69
N ASP A 130 -16.61 -7.78 -6.03
CA ASP A 130 -16.87 -8.98 -5.23
C ASP A 130 -16.78 -10.31 -6.03
N SER A 131 -16.73 -10.25 -7.37
CA SER A 131 -16.51 -11.44 -8.22
C SER A 131 -15.13 -12.09 -8.03
N GLN A 132 -14.16 -11.38 -7.43
CA GLN A 132 -12.85 -11.95 -7.14
C GLN A 132 -12.84 -12.85 -5.88
N HIS A 133 -13.96 -12.96 -5.13
CA HIS A 133 -14.13 -13.84 -3.98
C HIS A 133 -12.89 -13.94 -3.06
N PHE A 134 -12.25 -12.81 -2.78
CA PHE A 134 -11.16 -12.81 -1.83
C PHE A 134 -11.72 -13.12 -0.44
N ASP A 135 -11.07 -14.06 0.25
CA ASP A 135 -11.31 -14.25 1.67
C ASP A 135 -11.14 -12.89 2.36
N ARG A 136 -12.17 -12.50 3.11
CA ARG A 136 -12.20 -11.26 3.89
C ARG A 136 -11.53 -11.44 5.25
N PHE A 137 -11.10 -12.66 5.60
CA PHE A 137 -10.41 -12.99 6.84
C PHE A 137 -11.14 -12.46 8.09
N GLY A 138 -12.47 -12.50 8.07
CA GLY A 138 -13.32 -12.01 9.16
C GLY A 138 -13.40 -10.48 9.30
N ILE A 139 -12.84 -9.71 8.36
CA ILE A 139 -12.92 -8.24 8.38
C ILE A 139 -14.33 -7.78 8.02
N THR A 140 -14.98 -7.11 8.98
CA THR A 140 -16.30 -6.48 8.81
C THR A 140 -16.26 -4.95 8.97
N ASP A 141 -15.30 -4.44 9.74
CA ASP A 141 -15.00 -3.01 9.83
C ASP A 141 -13.90 -2.67 8.82
N PHE A 142 -14.17 -1.73 7.90
CA PHE A 142 -13.23 -1.31 6.85
C PHE A 142 -12.36 -0.10 7.22
N THR A 143 -12.45 0.42 8.44
CA THR A 143 -11.60 1.51 8.92
C THR A 143 -10.13 1.14 8.78
N ALA A 144 -9.37 1.97 8.09
CA ALA A 144 -7.98 1.71 7.72
C ALA A 144 -7.03 2.73 8.38
N LEU A 145 -5.84 2.95 7.82
CA LEU A 145 -4.79 3.72 8.50
C LEU A 145 -5.11 5.23 8.56
N GLY A 146 -5.84 5.76 7.58
CA GLY A 146 -6.18 7.18 7.49
C GLY A 146 -4.96 8.08 7.25
N LEU A 147 -3.97 7.62 6.47
CA LEU A 147 -2.77 8.39 6.12
C LEU A 147 -3.02 9.32 4.92
N PHE A 148 -3.90 8.89 4.02
CA PHE A 148 -4.39 9.64 2.86
C PHE A 148 -5.83 10.11 3.15
N PRO A 149 -6.21 11.36 2.86
CA PRO A 149 -7.52 11.91 3.27
C PRO A 149 -8.70 11.48 2.38
N SER A 150 -8.41 10.88 1.23
CA SER A 150 -9.40 10.44 0.24
C SER A 150 -9.34 8.92 0.09
N LEU A 151 -10.22 8.33 -0.72
CA LEU A 151 -10.12 6.93 -1.15
C LEU A 151 -9.34 6.84 -2.45
N ILE A 152 -8.66 5.73 -2.65
CA ILE A 152 -7.99 5.39 -3.89
C ILE A 152 -8.73 4.21 -4.52
N LYS A 153 -8.93 4.25 -5.83
CA LYS A 153 -9.26 3.09 -6.65
C LYS A 153 -8.05 2.76 -7.52
N ALA A 154 -7.29 1.75 -7.11
CA ALA A 154 -6.17 1.24 -7.90
C ALA A 154 -6.66 0.41 -9.09
N HIS A 155 -5.81 0.22 -10.10
CA HIS A 155 -6.11 -0.58 -11.28
C HIS A 155 -7.35 -0.08 -12.05
N PHE A 156 -7.55 1.24 -12.07
CA PHE A 156 -8.66 1.83 -12.78
C PHE A 156 -8.48 1.69 -14.29
N THR A 157 -9.53 1.23 -14.95
CA THR A 157 -9.67 1.19 -16.40
C THR A 157 -11.07 1.73 -16.75
N GLU A 158 -11.22 2.39 -17.89
CA GLU A 158 -12.47 3.11 -18.21
C GLU A 158 -13.70 2.19 -18.33
N ASP A 159 -13.52 0.91 -18.65
CA ASP A 159 -14.58 -0.10 -18.65
C ASP A 159 -15.17 -0.37 -17.24
N GLN A 160 -14.43 -0.07 -16.17
CA GLN A 160 -14.91 -0.21 -14.79
C GLN A 160 -15.81 0.95 -14.36
N ARG A 161 -15.76 2.09 -15.06
CA ARG A 161 -16.45 3.32 -14.66
C ARG A 161 -17.95 3.13 -14.39
N PRO A 162 -18.74 2.46 -15.27
CA PRO A 162 -20.17 2.29 -15.03
C PRO A 162 -20.51 1.58 -13.72
N VAL A 163 -19.67 0.63 -13.28
CA VAL A 163 -19.85 -0.07 -12.01
C VAL A 163 -19.40 0.83 -10.85
N LEU A 164 -18.24 1.47 -11.01
CA LEU A 164 -17.63 2.31 -9.98
C LEU A 164 -18.42 3.58 -9.67
N ASP A 165 -19.15 4.16 -10.63
CA ASP A 165 -19.90 5.39 -10.40
C ASP A 165 -20.87 5.27 -9.22
N SER A 166 -21.50 4.10 -9.03
CA SER A 166 -22.36 3.84 -7.87
C SER A 166 -21.58 3.84 -6.54
N TYR A 167 -20.38 3.25 -6.50
CA TYR A 167 -19.52 3.24 -5.32
C TYR A 167 -18.99 4.65 -5.02
N ILE A 168 -18.60 5.40 -6.06
CA ILE A 168 -18.08 6.76 -5.92
C ILE A 168 -19.16 7.70 -5.41
N ASN A 169 -20.36 7.64 -5.97
CA ASN A 169 -21.46 8.52 -5.59
C ASN A 169 -22.01 8.26 -4.18
N ASN A 170 -21.87 7.03 -3.68
CA ASN A 170 -22.30 6.65 -2.32
C ASN A 170 -21.18 6.82 -1.27
N SER A 171 -19.94 7.09 -1.69
CA SER A 171 -18.82 7.28 -0.78
C SER A 171 -18.90 8.62 -0.05
N HIS A 172 -18.60 8.61 1.25
CA HIS A 172 -18.44 9.83 2.05
C HIS A 172 -17.12 10.57 1.78
N TYR A 173 -16.18 9.92 1.10
CA TYR A 173 -14.88 10.43 0.76
C TYR A 173 -14.77 10.68 -0.75
N LYS A 174 -13.93 11.65 -1.13
CA LYS A 174 -13.50 11.78 -2.53
C LYS A 174 -12.79 10.50 -2.96
N VAL A 175 -13.07 10.00 -4.16
CA VAL A 175 -12.38 8.83 -4.74
C VAL A 175 -11.42 9.29 -5.83
N GLU A 176 -10.14 8.94 -5.68
CA GLU A 176 -9.10 9.16 -6.68
C GLU A 176 -8.90 7.89 -7.51
N LEU A 177 -9.06 8.00 -8.83
CA LEU A 177 -8.87 6.89 -9.76
C LEU A 177 -7.42 6.84 -10.25
N LEU A 178 -6.78 5.68 -10.11
CA LEU A 178 -5.40 5.45 -10.54
C LEU A 178 -5.31 4.24 -11.47
N ALA A 179 -4.83 4.49 -12.69
CA ALA A 179 -4.35 3.45 -13.58
C ALA A 179 -3.01 2.87 -13.08
N ASP A 180 -2.57 1.75 -13.65
CA ASP A 180 -1.39 1.01 -13.17
C ASP A 180 -0.07 1.78 -13.25
N ASN A 181 0.03 2.73 -14.19
CA ASN A 181 1.19 3.60 -14.36
C ASN A 181 1.06 4.94 -13.62
N GLU A 182 0.00 5.13 -12.83
CA GLU A 182 -0.24 6.39 -12.11
C GLU A 182 0.03 6.27 -10.61
N ALA A 183 0.43 7.38 -9.99
CA ALA A 183 0.57 7.47 -8.54
C ALA A 183 0.16 8.83 -8.00
N LEU A 184 -0.14 8.86 -6.70
CA LEU A 184 -0.36 10.08 -5.94
C LEU A 184 0.75 10.24 -4.91
N MET A 185 1.32 11.44 -4.84
CA MET A 185 2.24 11.82 -3.78
C MET A 185 1.61 12.94 -2.95
N ILE A 186 1.63 12.77 -1.63
CA ILE A 186 1.40 13.87 -0.70
C ILE A 186 2.75 14.36 -0.19
N LYS A 187 3.06 15.65 -0.40
CA LYS A 187 4.20 16.32 0.21
C LYS A 187 3.75 17.69 0.72
N ASN A 188 3.94 17.97 2.01
CA ASN A 188 3.54 19.23 2.66
C ASN A 188 2.06 19.61 2.42
N GLY A 189 1.16 18.62 2.53
CA GLY A 189 -0.28 18.80 2.31
C GLY A 189 -0.70 18.97 0.84
N LYS A 190 0.24 19.04 -0.11
CA LYS A 190 -0.04 19.10 -1.54
C LYS A 190 -0.10 17.70 -2.13
N ILE A 191 -1.21 17.39 -2.80
CA ILE A 191 -1.40 16.17 -3.58
C ILE A 191 -0.94 16.43 -5.03
N THR A 192 -0.05 15.59 -5.54
CA THR A 192 0.39 15.62 -6.96
C THR A 192 0.16 14.24 -7.58
N LYS A 193 -0.45 14.20 -8.77
CA LYS A 193 -0.62 12.98 -9.57
C LYS A 193 0.52 12.86 -10.58
N PHE A 194 1.04 11.64 -10.74
CA PHE A 194 2.12 11.28 -11.68
C PHE A 194 1.66 10.16 -12.60
N ASN A 195 2.22 10.13 -13.81
CA ASN A 195 1.95 9.16 -14.87
C ASN A 195 3.24 8.55 -15.44
#